data_AF-A0A7V8NNP3-F1
#
_entry.id   AF-A0A7V8NNP3-F1
#
_cell.length_a   1.000
_cell.length_b   1.000
_cell.length_c   1.000
_cell.angle_alpha   90.00
_cell.angle_beta   90.00
_cell.angle_gamma   90.00
#
_symmetry.space_group_name_H-M   'P 1'
#
loop_
_entity.id
_entity.type
_entity.pdbx_description
1 polymer ?
#
loop_
_entity_poly.entity_id
_entity_poly.type
_entity_poly.pdbx_seq_one_letter_code
_entity_poly.pdbx_strand_id
1 'polypeptide(L)' 'MDRALKKAADFERFRGRLAKISTTEPVGDTKFFEGRLAGFANGKVRMELKGKEARTVELPLETIRKANLVVEF' A
#
# COMPACT_ATOMS: atom_id res chain seq x y z
N MET A 1 6.15 -16.51 3.51
CA MET A 1 6.16 -15.59 4.68
C MET A 1 5.71 -14.21 4.25
N ASP A 2 4.48 -13.84 4.60
CA ASP A 2 3.92 -12.52 4.36
C ASP A 2 4.50 -11.55 5.39
N ARG A 3 5.23 -10.51 4.94
CA ARG A 3 5.75 -9.49 5.86
C ARG A 3 4.70 -8.41 6.04
N ALA A 4 4.12 -8.33 7.24
CA ALA A 4 3.19 -7.27 7.57
C ALA A 4 3.94 -5.93 7.61
N LEU A 5 3.45 -4.97 6.82
CA LEU A 5 3.92 -3.60 6.78
C LEU A 5 3.10 -2.81 7.79
N LYS A 6 3.75 -2.26 8.82
CA LYS A 6 3.07 -1.49 9.87
C LYS A 6 3.60 -0.07 10.01
N LYS A 7 4.85 0.17 9.63
CA LYS A 7 5.51 1.48 9.80
C LYS A 7 5.81 2.12 8.45
N ALA A 8 5.80 3.45 8.43
CA ALA A 8 6.24 4.26 7.29
C ALA A 8 7.57 3.78 6.68
N ALA A 9 8.56 3.51 7.53
CA ALA A 9 9.88 3.04 7.13
C ALA A 9 9.84 1.71 6.35
N ASP A 10 8.88 0.82 6.64
CA ASP A 10 8.71 -0.40 5.86
C ASP A 10 8.22 -0.07 4.44
N PHE A 11 7.24 0.82 4.30
CA PHE A 11 6.72 1.21 2.98
C PHE A 11 7.78 1.87 2.10
N GLU A 12 8.68 2.67 2.67
CA GLU A 12 9.83 3.23 1.94
C GLU A 12 10.84 2.15 1.58
N ARG A 13 11.19 1.26 2.52
CA ARG A 13 12.16 0.18 2.31
C ARG A 13 11.71 -0.82 1.24
N PHE A 14 10.41 -1.04 1.12
CA PHE A 14 9.82 -1.97 0.14
C PHE A 14 9.23 -1.27 -1.08
N ARG A 15 9.60 -0.01 -1.33
CA ARG A 15 9.27 0.70 -2.56
C ARG A 15 9.67 -0.14 -3.79
N GLY A 16 8.76 -0.24 -4.76
CA GLY A 16 8.87 -1.06 -5.96
C GLY A 16 8.32 -2.49 -5.85
N ARG A 17 8.01 -2.97 -4.63
CA ARG A 17 7.45 -4.31 -4.42
C ARG A 17 5.93 -4.33 -4.38
N LEU A 18 5.31 -5.46 -4.70
CA LEU A 18 3.87 -5.63 -4.53
C LEU A 18 3.49 -5.70 -3.05
N ALA A 19 2.39 -5.05 -2.71
CA ALA A 19 1.76 -5.12 -1.40
C ALA A 19 0.24 -5.15 -1.55
N LYS A 20 -0.42 -5.69 -0.54
CA LYS A 20 -1.87 -5.63 -0.36
C LYS A 20 -2.14 -4.80 0.89
N ILE A 21 -2.89 -3.72 0.73
CA ILE A 21 -3.28 -2.82 1.81
C ILE A 21 -4.79 -2.86 1.97
N SER A 22 -5.25 -2.98 3.20
CA SER A 22 -6.65 -2.86 3.58
C SER A 22 -6.78 -1.72 4.58
N THR A 23 -7.70 -0.81 4.31
CA THR A 23 -7.98 0.34 5.16
C THR A 23 -9.18 0.07 6.06
N THR A 24 -9.25 0.75 7.20
CA THR A 24 -10.42 0.76 8.09
C THR A 24 -11.59 1.46 7.41
N GLU A 25 -11.31 2.59 6.78
CA GLU A 25 -12.26 3.42 6.04
C GLU A 25 -12.05 3.26 4.53
N PRO A 26 -13.10 3.30 3.71
CA PRO A 26 -12.96 3.30 2.26
C PRO A 26 -12.20 4.56 1.81
N VAL A 27 -11.13 4.39 1.03
CA VAL A 27 -10.37 5.52 0.46
C VAL A 27 -10.73 5.61 -1.02
N GLY A 28 -11.56 6.59 -1.38
CA GLY A 28 -12.18 6.64 -2.69
C GLY A 28 -13.26 5.56 -2.81
N ASP A 29 -13.09 4.61 -3.73
CA ASP A 29 -14.12 3.62 -4.11
C ASP A 29 -13.93 2.23 -3.48
N THR A 30 -12.81 1.97 -2.81
CA THR A 30 -12.49 0.67 -2.22
C THR A 30 -11.77 0.80 -0.88
N LYS A 31 -11.81 -0.28 -0.10
CA LYS A 31 -11.06 -0.46 1.15
C LYS A 31 -9.94 -1.50 1.04
N PHE A 32 -9.78 -2.08 -0.15
CA PHE A 32 -8.74 -3.06 -0.48
C PHE A 32 -7.98 -2.57 -1.70
N PHE A 33 -6.66 -2.49 -1.55
CA PHE A 33 -5.73 -1.97 -2.54
C PHE A 33 -4.64 -3.01 -2.76
N GLU A 34 -4.39 -3.33 -4.03
CA GLU A 34 -3.34 -4.26 -4.44
C GLU A 34 -2.54 -3.65 -5.60
N GLY A 35 -1.21 -3.72 -5.49
CA GLY A 35 -0.35 -2.87 -6.31
C GLY A 35 1.07 -2.77 -5.78
N ARG A 36 1.90 -1.99 -6.46
CA ARG A 36 3.29 -1.75 -6.09
C ARG A 36 3.41 -0.58 -5.14
N LEU A 37 4.25 -0.70 -4.11
CA LEU A 37 4.54 0.42 -3.23
C LEU A 37 5.35 1.48 -3.99
N ALA A 38 4.81 2.69 -4.08
CA ALA A 38 5.49 3.82 -4.68
C ALA A 38 6.29 4.65 -3.64
N GLY A 39 6.08 4.41 -2.34
CA GLY A 39 6.85 4.95 -1.23
C GLY A 39 5.95 5.47 -0.10
N PHE A 40 6.47 6.36 0.73
CA PHE A 40 5.71 7.04 1.78
C PHE A 40 6.09 8.52 1.81
N ALA A 41 5.11 9.41 1.89
CA ALA A 41 5.34 10.85 1.95
C ALA A 41 4.20 11.55 2.69
N ASN A 42 4.52 12.60 3.48
CA ASN A 42 3.51 13.42 4.18
C ASN A 42 2.49 12.62 5.01
N GLY A 43 2.91 11.55 5.69
CA GLY A 43 2.00 10.70 6.47
C GLY A 43 1.17 9.70 5.63
N LYS A 44 1.35 9.69 4.31
CA LYS A 44 0.56 8.87 3.38
C LYS A 44 1.44 7.87 2.62
N VAL A 45 1.01 6.62 2.58
CA VAL A 45 1.60 5.56 1.77
C VAL A 45 1.19 5.75 0.33
N ARG A 46 2.15 5.89 -0.56
CA ARG A 46 1.95 5.93 -2.01
C ARG A 46 2.00 4.52 -2.57
N MET A 47 1.00 4.18 -3.35
CA MET A 47 0.87 2.85 -3.94
C MET A 47 0.33 2.95 -5.35
N GLU A 48 0.95 2.23 -6.27
CA GLU A 48 0.55 2.12 -7.67
C GLU A 48 -0.28 0.85 -7.86
N LEU A 49 -1.59 1.02 -8.05
CA LEU A 49 -2.53 -0.06 -8.26
C LEU A 49 -2.29 -0.70 -9.63
N LYS A 50 -2.28 -2.04 -9.65
CA LYS A 50 -2.14 -2.81 -10.89
C LYS A 50 -3.54 -3.04 -11.45
N GLY A 51 -3.91 -2.30 -12.49
CA GLY A 51 -5.21 -2.39 -13.19
C GLY A 51 -5.07 -2.18 -14.70
N LYS A 52 -6.20 -2.02 -15.41
CA LYS A 52 -6.18 -1.62 -16.84
C LYS A 52 -5.47 -0.28 -17.07
N GLU A 53 -5.50 0.59 -16.06
CA GLU A 53 -4.72 1.82 -16.00
C GLU A 53 -3.88 1.81 -14.71
N ALA A 54 -2.62 2.26 -14.83
CA ALA A 54 -1.75 2.47 -13.69
C ALA A 54 -2.26 3.67 -12.89
N ARG A 55 -2.88 3.41 -11.73
CA ARG A 55 -3.40 4.45 -10.84
C ARG A 55 -2.57 4.51 -9.58
N THR A 56 -1.98 5.67 -9.30
CA THR A 56 -1.32 5.92 -8.00
C THR A 56 -2.35 6.42 -7.00
N VAL A 57 -2.37 5.83 -5.81
CA VAL A 57 -3.20 6.24 -4.68
C VAL A 57 -2.34 6.59 -3.47
N GLU A 58 -2.83 7.53 -2.66
CA GLU A 58 -2.20 7.98 -1.42
C GLU A 58 -3.09 7.58 -0.24
N LEU A 59 -2.62 6.62 0.56
CA LEU A 59 -3.37 6.03 1.67
C LEU A 59 -2.79 6.58 2.99
N PRO A 60 -3.56 7.33 3.79
CA PRO A 60 -3.11 7.78 5.11
C PRO A 60 -2.73 6.60 5.99
N LEU A 61 -1.54 6.60 6.61
CA LEU A 61 -1.09 5.49 7.45
C LEU A 61 -2.05 5.20 8.60
N GLU A 62 -2.70 6.23 9.13
CA GLU A 62 -3.74 6.15 10.17
C GLU A 62 -4.96 5.33 9.75
N THR A 63 -5.34 5.38 8.47
CA THR A 63 -6.47 4.59 7.93
C THR A 63 -6.07 3.16 7.56
N ILE A 64 -4.78 2.85 7.52
CA ILE A 64 -4.31 1.52 7.13
C ILE A 64 -4.56 0.55 8.29
N ARG A 65 -5.54 -0.34 8.10
CA ARG A 65 -5.85 -1.41 9.05
C ARG A 65 -4.82 -2.52 8.99
N LYS A 66 -4.46 -2.92 7.78
CA LYS A 66 -3.56 -4.05 7.52
C LYS A 66 -2.84 -3.85 6.21
N ALA A 67 -1.52 -3.96 6.20
CA ALA A 67 -0.74 -4.00 4.98
C ALA A 67 0.18 -5.22 5.01
N ASN A 68 0.24 -5.96 3.90
CA ASN A 68 1.11 -7.13 3.75
C ASN A 68 1.88 -7.01 2.45
N LEU A 69 3.19 -7.25 2.51
CA LEU A 69 4.02 -7.36 1.33
C LEU A 69 3.73 -8.69 0.61
N VAL A 70 3.46 -8.61 -0.68
CA VAL A 70 3.35 -9.79 -1.55
C VAL A 70 4.73 -10.09 -2.11
N VAL A 71 5.23 -11.28 -1.84
CA VAL A 71 6.50 -11.77 -2.39
C VAL A 71 6.14 -12.65 -3.59
N GLU A 72 6.36 -12.13 -4.79
CA GLU A 72 6.39 -12.95 -6.02
C GLU A 72 7.75 -13.68 -6.01
N PHE A 73 7.73 -15.00 -5.94
CA PHE A 73 8.92 -15.87 -6.10
C PHE A 73 9.09 -16.25 -7.57
#